data_AF-A0A354Z3D7-F1
#
_entry.id   AF-A0A354Z3D7-F1
#
_cell.length_a   1.000
_cell.length_b   1.000
_cell.length_c   1.000
_cell.angle_alpha   90.00
_cell.angle_beta   90.00
_cell.angle_gamma   90.00
#
_symmetry.space_group_name_H-M   'P 1'
#
loop_
_entity.id
_entity.type
_entity.pdbx_description
1 polymer ?
#
loop_
_entity_poly.entity_id
_entity_poly.type
_entity_poly.pdbx_seq_one_letter_code
_entity_poly.pdbx_strand_id
1 'polypeptide(L)' 'SICQDRRFLARRMPSLERFFHYRNLDVSTVKELARRWAPGIAKGLNKNSAHTALSDIRDSIEELRYYRGFMG' A
#
# COMPACT_ATOMS: atom_id res chain seq x y z
N SER A 1 6.89 -0.81 2.99
CA SER A 1 7.50 -1.14 1.70
C SER A 1 7.28 -2.62 1.42
N ILE A 2 6.40 -2.95 0.47
CA ILE A 2 5.99 -4.33 0.15
C ILE A 2 7.18 -5.19 -0.33
N CYS A 3 8.19 -4.57 -0.95
CA CYS A 3 9.41 -5.26 -1.37
C CYS A 3 10.14 -5.92 -0.18
N GLN A 4 10.06 -5.32 1.02
CA GLN A 4 10.67 -5.88 2.23
C GLN A 4 9.97 -7.18 2.65
N ASP A 5 8.64 -7.14 2.67
CA ASP A 5 7.80 -8.27 3.07
C ASP A 5 7.96 -9.43 2.09
N ARG A 6 8.00 -9.14 0.79
CA ARG A 6 8.21 -10.17 -0.25
C ARG A 6 9.57 -10.85 -0.14
N ARG A 7 10.64 -10.12 0.23
CA ARG A 7 11.97 -10.71 0.50
C ARG A 7 11.98 -11.61 1.72
N PHE A 8 11.10 -11.38 2.69
CA PHE A 8 10.95 -12.25 3.85
C PHE A 8 10.16 -13.51 3.48
N LEU A 9 9.04 -13.36 2.77
CA LEU A 9 8.23 -14.48 2.27
C LEU A 9 9.04 -15.40 1.37
N ALA A 10 9.82 -14.87 0.41
CA ALA A 10 10.66 -15.69 -0.46
C ALA A 10 11.69 -16.54 0.31
N ARG A 11 12.17 -16.04 1.46
CA ARG A 11 13.19 -16.74 2.28
C ARG A 11 12.59 -17.67 3.34
N ARG A 12 11.46 -17.32 3.92
CA ARG A 12 10.88 -18.02 5.08
C ARG A 12 9.63 -18.81 4.74
N MET A 13 8.93 -18.47 3.66
CA MET A 13 7.63 -19.03 3.25
C MET A 13 7.49 -19.14 1.72
N PRO A 14 8.33 -19.96 1.05
CA PRO A 14 8.35 -20.04 -0.41
C PRO A 14 7.06 -20.63 -1.03
N SER A 15 6.37 -21.52 -0.32
CA SER A 15 5.07 -22.06 -0.75
C SER A 15 4.00 -20.97 -0.83
N LEU A 16 4.02 -20.04 0.12
CA LEU A 16 3.11 -18.90 0.18
C LEU A 16 3.47 -17.85 -0.87
N GLU A 17 4.77 -17.58 -1.08
CA GLU A 17 5.22 -16.63 -2.12
C GLU A 17 4.76 -17.07 -3.53
N ARG A 18 4.86 -18.37 -3.84
CA ARG A 18 4.43 -18.95 -5.11
C ARG A 18 2.92 -18.85 -5.36
N PHE A 19 2.11 -18.72 -4.30
CA PHE A 19 0.67 -18.49 -4.43
C PHE A 19 0.36 -17.05 -4.91
N PHE A 20 1.24 -16.09 -4.61
CA PHE A 20 1.07 -14.71 -5.04
C PHE A 20 1.62 -14.49 -6.45
N HIS A 21 0.96 -13.62 -7.22
CA HIS A 21 1.43 -13.20 -8.53
C HIS A 21 2.75 -12.39 -8.43
N TYR A 22 3.55 -12.34 -9.49
CA TYR A 22 4.85 -11.64 -9.50
C TYR A 22 4.74 -10.11 -9.35
N ARG A 23 3.56 -9.53 -9.64
CA ARG A 23 3.32 -8.09 -9.56
C ARG A 23 3.03 -7.67 -8.11
N ASN A 24 3.57 -6.52 -7.72
CA ASN A 24 3.27 -5.87 -6.46
C ASN A 24 2.52 -4.56 -6.73
N LEU A 25 1.52 -4.26 -5.93
CA LEU A 25 0.82 -2.98 -5.93
C LEU A 25 1.21 -2.21 -4.67
N ASP A 26 2.12 -1.23 -4.79
CA ASP A 26 2.60 -0.46 -3.65
C ASP A 26 1.84 0.86 -3.49
N VAL A 27 0.98 0.92 -2.49
CA VAL A 27 0.23 2.13 -2.11
C VAL A 27 1.16 3.30 -1.78
N SER A 28 2.37 3.02 -1.28
CA SER A 28 3.39 4.03 -0.99
C SER A 28 3.86 4.74 -2.27
N THR A 29 3.93 4.02 -3.39
CA THR A 29 4.25 4.61 -4.70
C THR A 29 3.15 5.55 -5.14
N VAL A 30 1.88 5.14 -5.00
CA VAL A 30 0.72 5.98 -5.32
C VAL A 30 0.69 7.23 -4.44
N LYS A 31 1.01 7.09 -3.15
CA LYS A 31 1.10 8.21 -2.21
C LYS A 31 2.14 9.24 -2.63
N GLU A 32 3.34 8.81 -3.00
CA GLU A 32 4.40 9.72 -3.46
C GLU A 32 4.05 10.40 -4.80
N LEU A 33 3.40 9.68 -5.72
CA LEU A 33 2.88 10.26 -6.95
C LEU A 33 1.79 11.30 -6.66
N ALA A 34 0.82 10.97 -5.82
CA ALA A 34 -0.26 11.88 -5.41
C ALA A 34 0.29 13.14 -4.73
N ARG A 35 1.31 13.00 -3.87
CA ARG A 35 1.96 14.14 -3.21
C ARG A 35 2.62 15.10 -4.21
N ARG A 36 3.17 14.58 -5.32
CA ARG A 36 3.87 15.39 -6.34
C ARG A 36 2.92 15.97 -7.38
N TRP A 37 1.92 15.20 -7.82
CA TRP A 37 1.04 15.58 -8.93
C TRP A 37 -0.24 16.26 -8.46
N ALA A 38 -0.73 15.92 -7.26
CA ALA A 38 -1.97 16.48 -6.73
C ALA A 38 -1.88 16.66 -5.19
N PRO A 39 -1.07 17.62 -4.71
CA PRO A 39 -0.83 17.82 -3.29
C PRO A 39 -2.09 18.17 -2.48
N GLY A 40 -3.14 18.70 -3.12
CA GLY A 40 -4.44 18.96 -2.49
C GLY A 40 -5.16 17.68 -2.06
N ILE A 41 -5.07 16.62 -2.87
CA ILE A 41 -5.67 15.30 -2.60
C ILE A 41 -4.87 14.60 -1.50
N ALA A 42 -3.54 14.66 -1.55
CA ALA A 42 -2.67 14.03 -0.55
C ALA A 42 -2.84 14.59 0.87
N LYS A 43 -3.26 15.85 1.02
CA LYS A 43 -3.51 16.49 2.33
C LYS A 43 -4.79 16.01 3.03
N GLY A 44 -5.75 15.42 2.31
CA GLY A 44 -7.01 14.94 2.88
C GLY A 44 -6.92 13.58 3.59
N LEU A 45 -5.79 12.89 3.45
CA LEU A 45 -5.57 11.55 4.01
C LEU A 45 -4.87 11.64 5.37
N ASN A 46 -5.62 11.41 6.45
CA ASN A 46 -5.07 11.17 7.78
C ASN A 46 -5.10 9.66 8.07
N LYS A 47 -3.93 9.07 8.27
CA LYS A 47 -3.82 7.67 8.71
C LYS A 47 -4.02 7.58 10.21
N ASN A 48 -4.97 6.75 10.64
CA ASN A 48 -5.14 6.42 12.05
C ASN A 48 -4.26 5.21 12.38
N SER A 49 -3.01 5.48 12.79
CA SER A 49 -2.04 4.45 13.16
C SER A 49 -2.45 3.74 14.46
N ALA A 50 -3.29 2.70 14.35
CA ALA A 50 -3.62 1.83 15.49
C ALA A 50 -2.54 0.77 15.78
N HIS A 51 -1.40 0.79 15.08
CA HIS A 51 -0.24 -0.09 15.26
C HIS A 51 -0.56 -1.60 15.23
N THR A 52 -1.63 -2.00 14.55
CA THR A 52 -1.94 -3.41 14.29
C THR A 52 -1.76 -3.74 12.82
N ALA A 53 -1.25 -4.93 12.50
CA ALA A 53 -1.08 -5.34 11.10
C ALA A 53 -2.41 -5.29 10.32
N LEU A 54 -3.53 -5.61 10.98
CA LEU A 54 -4.85 -5.55 10.35
C LEU A 54 -5.32 -4.11 10.08
N SER A 55 -5.09 -3.18 11.02
CA SER A 55 -5.40 -1.76 10.78
C SER A 55 -4.58 -1.21 9.65
N ASP A 56 -3.28 -1.54 9.59
CA ASP A 56 -2.37 -1.03 8.56
C ASP A 56 -2.79 -1.50 7.15
N ILE A 57 -3.27 -2.74 7.02
CA ILE A 57 -3.83 -3.27 5.77
C ILE A 57 -5.12 -2.51 5.40
N ARG A 58 -6.03 -2.30 6.34
CA ARG A 58 -7.30 -1.58 6.11
C ARG A 58 -7.06 -0.13 5.70
N ASP A 59 -6.16 0.56 6.38
CA ASP A 59 -5.77 1.94 6.06
C ASP A 59 -5.16 2.04 4.66
N SER A 60 -4.34 1.07 4.26
CA SER A 60 -3.73 1.02 2.93
C SER A 60 -4.78 0.78 1.83
N ILE A 61 -5.79 -0.05 2.09
CA ILE A 61 -6.91 -0.28 1.16
C ILE A 61 -7.75 0.98 1.02
N GLU A 62 -8.08 1.65 2.13
CA GLU A 62 -8.90 2.86 2.10
C GLU A 62 -8.16 4.03 1.42
N GLU A 63 -6.85 4.16 1.64
CA GLU A 63 -5.99 5.11 0.92
C GLU A 63 -6.04 4.89 -0.59
N LEU A 64 -5.98 3.64 -1.05
CA LEU A 64 -6.05 3.33 -2.48
C LEU A 64 -7.46 3.56 -3.06
N ARG A 65 -8.52 3.30 -2.30
CA ARG A 65 -9.90 3.65 -2.68
C ARG A 65 -10.08 5.16 -2.82
N TYR A 66 -9.52 5.93 -1.91
CA TYR A 66 -9.54 7.39 -1.96
C TYR A 66 -8.84 7.89 -3.23
N TYR A 67 -7.61 7.44 -3.51
CA TYR A 67 -6.89 7.83 -4.73
C TYR A 67 -7.64 7.44 -6.01
N ARG A 68 -8.28 6.27 -6.04
CA ARG A 68 -9.08 5.84 -7.20
C ARG A 68 -10.22 6.80 -7.53
N GLY A 69 -10.83 7.45 -6.54
CA GLY A 69 -11.94 8.40 -6.76
C GLY A 69 -11.54 9.70 -7.44
N PHE A 70 -10.25 10.07 -7.39
CA PHE A 70 -9.75 11.32 -7.99
C PHE A 70 -8.87 11.10 -9.24
N MET A 71 -8.41 9.87 -9.47
CA MET A 71 -7.54 9.51 -10.62
C MET A 71 -8.35 9.00 -11.84
N GLY A 72 -9.59 9.46 -12.00
CA GLY A 72 -10.49 9.11 -13.11
C GLY A 72 -10.69 10.24 -14.10
#